data_AF-A0A1S3QJN7-F1
#
_entry.id   AF-A0A1S3QJN7-F1
#
_cell.length_a   1.000
_cell.length_b   1.000
_cell.length_c   1.000
_cell.angle_alpha   90.00
_cell.angle_beta   90.00
_cell.angle_gamma   90.00
#
_symmetry.space_group_name_H-M   'P 1'
#
loop_
_entity.id
_entity.type
_entity.pdbx_description
1 polymer ?
#
loop_
_entity_poly.entity_id
_entity_poly.type
_entity_poly.pdbx_seq_one_letter_code
_entity_poly.pdbx_strand_id
1 'polypeptide(L)'
;MEPVRTDVLTVTPWLAPIVWEGTFDPLVIDEAFRSHNLTIATTVFAVGKYTRFLRDFLESAEKHFMVGLDVHYYVFTDLPGDVPSNVTLGVGRLLSIVRVPKFDRWQEISLRRMELIQTAIEDHIHREAHYIF
;
A
#
# COMPACT_ATOMS: atom_id res chain seq x y z
N MET A 1 -3.29 -21.55 -28.55
CA MET A 1 -2.58 -20.47 -27.84
C MET A 1 -1.53 -21.13 -26.97
N GLU A 2 -0.27 -20.70 -27.08
CA GLU A 2 0.77 -21.20 -26.17
C GLU A 2 0.57 -20.59 -24.77
N PRO A 3 0.88 -21.35 -23.71
CA PRO A 3 0.82 -20.85 -22.34
C PRO A 3 1.85 -19.73 -22.15
N VAL A 4 1.42 -18.62 -21.57
CA VAL A 4 2.27 -17.44 -21.29
C VAL A 4 3.49 -17.80 -20.41
N ARG A 5 3.30 -18.75 -19.49
CA ARG A 5 4.34 -19.34 -18.64
C ARG A 5 4.08 -20.83 -18.49
N THR A 6 5.13 -21.64 -18.51
CA THR A 6 5.07 -23.12 -18.36
C THR A 6 5.67 -23.62 -17.06
N ASP A 7 6.40 -22.78 -16.35
CA ASP A 7 7.18 -23.09 -15.16
C ASP A 7 6.44 -22.77 -13.85
N VAL A 8 5.32 -22.06 -13.92
CA VAL A 8 4.51 -21.63 -12.77
C VAL A 8 3.02 -21.74 -13.08
N LEU A 9 2.20 -21.86 -12.03
CA LEU A 9 0.75 -21.72 -12.14
C LEU A 9 0.40 -20.23 -12.34
N THR A 10 -0.36 -19.91 -13.38
CA THR A 10 -0.76 -18.54 -13.72
C THR A 10 -2.22 -18.21 -13.40
N VAL A 11 -3.02 -19.21 -13.02
CA VAL A 11 -4.44 -19.03 -12.67
C VAL A 11 -4.86 -20.06 -11.62
N THR A 12 -5.68 -19.66 -10.66
CA THR A 12 -6.23 -20.55 -9.64
C THR A 12 -7.41 -21.39 -10.18
N PRO A 13 -7.82 -22.49 -9.52
CA PRO A 13 -9.00 -23.26 -9.92
C PRO A 13 -10.33 -22.48 -9.93
N TRP A 14 -10.40 -21.33 -9.23
CA TRP A 14 -11.57 -20.44 -9.23
C TRP A 14 -11.39 -19.21 -10.13
N LEU A 15 -10.51 -19.30 -11.13
CA LEU A 15 -10.29 -18.30 -12.18
C LEU A 15 -9.70 -16.97 -11.69
N ALA A 16 -9.03 -16.93 -10.54
CA ALA A 16 -8.26 -15.76 -10.13
C ALA A 16 -6.87 -15.78 -10.80
N PRO A 17 -6.43 -14.69 -11.48
CA PRO A 17 -5.09 -14.59 -12.02
C PRO A 17 -4.03 -14.62 -10.91
N ILE A 18 -2.94 -15.34 -11.15
CA ILE A 18 -1.74 -15.26 -10.31
C ILE A 18 -0.75 -14.37 -11.06
N VAL A 19 -0.49 -13.18 -10.50
CA VAL A 19 0.31 -12.14 -11.17
C VAL A 19 1.79 -12.51 -11.09
N TRP A 20 2.37 -12.82 -12.24
CA TRP A 20 3.81 -13.01 -12.43
C TRP A 20 4.35 -12.05 -13.48
N GLU A 21 5.66 -11.85 -13.48
CA GLU A 21 6.31 -11.17 -14.59
C GLU A 21 6.00 -11.89 -15.91
N GLY A 22 5.61 -11.12 -16.92
CA GLY A 22 5.19 -11.60 -18.23
C GLY A 22 3.74 -12.07 -18.34
N THR A 23 2.95 -12.15 -17.24
CA THR A 23 1.54 -12.57 -17.33
C THR A 23 0.55 -11.43 -17.58
N PHE A 24 1.03 -10.19 -17.63
CA PHE A 24 0.24 -9.00 -17.92
C PHE A 24 1.04 -8.04 -18.80
N ASP A 25 0.34 -7.23 -19.59
CA ASP A 25 0.93 -6.11 -20.33
C ASP A 25 0.77 -4.83 -19.49
N PRO A 26 1.86 -4.25 -18.97
CA PRO A 26 1.77 -3.07 -18.11
C PRO A 26 1.18 -1.85 -18.82
N LEU A 27 1.35 -1.71 -20.14
CA LEU A 27 0.82 -0.55 -20.89
C LEU A 27 -0.71 -0.61 -20.95
N VAL A 28 -1.27 -1.81 -21.18
CA VAL A 28 -2.71 -2.03 -21.21
C VAL A 28 -3.33 -1.81 -19.83
N ILE A 29 -2.69 -2.31 -18.78
CA ILE A 29 -3.16 -2.14 -17.40
C ILE A 29 -3.12 -0.66 -16.99
N ASP A 30 -2.02 0.03 -17.27
CA ASP A 30 -1.87 1.46 -16.97
C ASP A 30 -2.92 2.31 -17.68
N GLU A 31 -3.15 2.08 -18.98
CA GLU A 31 -4.18 2.79 -19.75
C GLU A 31 -5.59 2.54 -19.18
N ALA A 32 -5.89 1.29 -18.84
CA ALA A 32 -7.17 0.92 -18.25
C ALA A 32 -7.43 1.65 -16.93
N PHE A 33 -6.43 1.77 -16.05
CA PHE A 33 -6.64 2.36 -14.72
C PHE A 33 -6.47 3.89 -14.66
N ARG A 34 -5.60 4.50 -15.48
CA ARG A 34 -5.42 5.96 -15.49
C ARG A 34 -6.68 6.71 -15.92
N SER A 35 -7.48 6.13 -16.80
CA SER A 35 -8.74 6.76 -17.27
C SER A 35 -9.81 6.88 -16.18
N HIS A 36 -9.67 6.18 -15.06
CA HIS A 36 -10.68 6.09 -14.00
C HIS A 36 -10.42 7.02 -12.80
N ASN A 37 -9.36 7.84 -12.82
CA ASN A 37 -8.99 8.75 -11.71
C ASN A 37 -9.01 8.04 -10.34
N LEU A 38 -8.36 6.87 -10.28
CA LEU A 38 -8.35 6.05 -9.07
C LEU A 38 -7.35 6.56 -8.05
N THR A 39 -7.83 6.77 -6.83
CA THR A 39 -6.98 6.86 -5.63
C THR A 39 -6.76 5.47 -5.00
N ILE A 40 -5.49 5.14 -4.74
CA ILE A 40 -5.06 3.92 -4.06
C ILE A 40 -4.57 4.26 -2.65
N ALA A 41 -5.16 3.65 -1.63
CA ALA A 41 -4.65 3.73 -0.27
C ALA A 41 -3.55 2.68 -0.06
N THR A 42 -2.51 3.04 0.69
CA THR A 42 -1.55 2.06 1.20
C THR A 42 -1.34 2.28 2.69
N THR A 43 -1.43 1.19 3.46
CA THR A 43 -1.29 1.21 4.92
C THR A 43 0.06 0.63 5.32
N VAL A 44 0.77 1.33 6.20
CA VAL A 44 2.05 0.85 6.74
C VAL A 44 2.13 1.07 8.23
N PHE A 45 2.53 0.04 8.97
CA PHE A 45 2.73 0.10 10.42
C PHE A 45 4.21 0.29 10.74
N ALA A 46 4.53 1.38 11.44
CA ALA A 46 5.87 1.71 11.89
C ALA A 46 5.84 2.09 13.37
N VAL A 47 5.83 1.07 14.24
CA VAL A 47 5.73 1.23 15.70
C VAL A 47 7.10 1.05 16.37
N GLY A 48 7.44 1.91 17.32
CA GLY A 48 8.72 1.90 18.01
C GLY A 48 9.90 1.94 17.04
N LYS A 49 10.83 0.98 17.15
CA LYS A 49 12.05 0.95 16.33
C LYS A 49 11.82 0.80 14.82
N TYR A 50 10.60 0.47 14.37
CA TYR A 50 10.30 0.30 12.95
C TYR A 50 10.16 1.62 12.19
N THR A 51 10.03 2.75 12.89
CA THR A 51 10.05 4.10 12.28
C THR A 51 11.30 4.37 11.46
N ARG A 52 12.44 3.76 11.84
CA ARG A 52 13.71 3.86 11.11
C ARG A 52 13.64 3.37 9.65
N PHE A 53 12.68 2.53 9.31
CA PHE A 53 12.52 1.98 7.96
C PHE A 53 11.61 2.82 7.06
N LEU A 54 10.88 3.79 7.63
CA LEU A 54 9.88 4.57 6.89
C LEU A 54 10.49 5.36 5.74
N ARG A 55 11.71 5.90 5.90
CA ARG A 55 12.37 6.66 4.84
C ARG A 55 12.57 5.80 3.60
N ASP A 56 13.29 4.69 3.73
CA ASP A 56 13.63 3.83 2.59
C ASP A 56 12.36 3.21 1.97
N PHE A 57 11.36 2.92 2.80
CA PHE A 57 10.05 2.46 2.34
C PHE A 57 9.35 3.51 1.46
N LEU A 58 9.21 4.74 1.95
CA LEU A 58 8.51 5.80 1.21
C LEU A 58 9.30 6.20 -0.04
N GLU A 59 10.62 6.37 0.05
CA GLU A 59 11.47 6.74 -1.09
C GLU A 59 11.50 5.67 -2.20
N SER A 60 11.38 4.39 -1.84
CA SER A 60 11.24 3.32 -2.84
C SER A 60 9.82 3.23 -3.40
N ALA A 61 8.79 3.44 -2.58
CA ALA A 61 7.40 3.47 -3.02
C ALA A 61 7.15 4.60 -4.02
N GLU A 62 7.72 5.79 -3.82
CA GLU A 62 7.62 6.90 -4.78
C GLU A 62 8.22 6.56 -6.16
N LYS A 63 9.19 5.64 -6.22
CA LYS A 63 9.83 5.23 -7.48
C LYS A 63 9.10 4.08 -8.19
N HIS A 64 8.37 3.26 -7.45
CA HIS A 64 7.93 1.94 -7.95
C HIS A 64 6.46 1.62 -7.70
N PHE A 65 5.81 2.24 -6.73
CA PHE A 65 4.45 1.87 -6.31
C PHE A 65 3.40 2.77 -6.96
N MET A 66 2.64 2.20 -7.89
CA MET A 66 1.48 2.85 -8.54
C MET A 66 1.83 4.24 -9.12
N VAL A 67 2.97 4.32 -9.82
CA VAL A 67 3.45 5.57 -10.42
C VAL A 67 2.48 6.04 -11.49
N GLY A 68 2.05 7.30 -11.41
CA GLY A 68 1.07 7.88 -12.32
C GLY A 68 -0.40 7.72 -11.90
N LEU A 69 -0.66 7.08 -10.75
CA LEU A 69 -1.96 7.08 -10.06
C LEU A 69 -1.88 7.91 -8.78
N ASP A 70 -3.05 8.36 -8.31
CA ASP A 70 -3.17 9.02 -7.02
C ASP A 70 -2.98 8.00 -5.90
N VAL A 71 -2.14 8.34 -4.91
CA VAL A 71 -1.80 7.43 -3.80
C VAL A 71 -1.87 8.15 -2.47
N HIS A 72 -2.53 7.52 -1.49
CA HIS A 72 -2.58 8.00 -0.13
C HIS A 72 -1.90 7.02 0.83
N TYR A 73 -0.76 7.44 1.38
CA TYR A 73 -0.04 6.72 2.41
C TYR A 73 -0.68 6.96 3.79
N TYR A 74 -1.08 5.89 4.46
CA TYR A 74 -1.52 5.92 5.86
C TYR A 74 -0.45 5.26 6.74
N VAL A 75 0.31 6.09 7.44
CA VAL A 75 1.40 5.64 8.33
C VAL A 75 0.86 5.49 9.75
N PHE A 76 0.67 4.25 10.18
CA PHE A 76 0.25 3.89 11.52
C PHE A 76 1.46 3.85 12.46
N THR A 77 1.54 4.76 13.44
CA THR A 77 2.72 4.87 14.32
C THR A 77 2.37 5.38 15.73
N ASP A 78 3.14 4.93 16.72
CA ASP A 78 3.12 5.44 18.09
C ASP A 78 4.04 6.66 18.27
N LEU A 79 4.89 6.95 17.28
CA LEU A 79 5.89 8.03 17.28
C LEU A 79 5.71 8.96 16.06
N PRO A 80 4.66 9.80 16.02
CA PRO A 80 4.43 10.70 14.87
C PRO A 80 5.61 11.63 14.53
N GLY A 81 6.41 12.01 15.53
CA GLY A 81 7.60 12.85 15.33
C GLY A 81 8.76 12.16 14.60
N ASP A 82 8.73 10.82 14.54
CA ASP A 82 9.77 10.03 13.87
C ASP A 82 9.40 9.72 12.40
N VAL A 83 8.22 10.12 11.94
CA VAL A 83 7.85 10.02 10.53
C VAL A 83 8.67 11.04 9.73
N PRO A 84 9.40 10.61 8.68
CA PRO A 84 10.34 11.50 7.99
C PRO A 84 9.60 12.62 7.25
N SER A 85 9.84 13.86 7.66
CA SER A 85 9.20 15.06 7.09
C SER A 85 9.82 15.53 5.76
N ASN A 86 10.97 14.98 5.38
CA ASN A 86 11.74 15.39 4.20
C ASN A 86 11.63 14.43 3.02
N VAL A 87 10.65 13.51 3.02
CA VAL A 87 10.36 12.70 1.83
C VAL A 87 9.55 13.55 0.87
N THR A 88 10.04 13.70 -0.36
CA THR A 88 9.31 14.41 -1.42
C THR A 88 8.28 13.47 -2.02
N LEU A 89 7.00 13.85 -1.93
CA LEU A 89 5.91 13.11 -2.56
C LEU A 89 5.61 13.70 -3.93
N GLY A 90 5.33 12.82 -4.90
CA GLY A 90 4.90 13.20 -6.24
C GLY A 90 3.52 13.87 -6.27
N VAL A 91 3.15 14.41 -7.43
CA VAL A 91 1.81 14.97 -7.66
C VAL A 91 0.76 13.87 -7.48
N GLY A 92 -0.36 14.21 -6.82
CA GLY A 92 -1.43 13.24 -6.53
C GLY A 92 -1.14 12.30 -5.36
N ARG A 93 -0.04 12.54 -4.61
CA ARG A 93 0.40 11.67 -3.53
C ARG A 93 0.35 12.37 -2.18
N LEU A 94 -0.32 11.74 -1.23
CA LEU A 94 -0.59 12.28 0.10
C LEU A 94 -0.09 11.32 1.18
N LEU A 95 0.27 11.87 2.34
CA LEU A 95 0.65 11.09 3.51
C LEU A 95 -0.11 11.59 4.73
N SER A 96 -0.82 10.68 5.38
CA SER A 96 -1.50 10.87 6.65
C SER A 96 -0.87 10.00 7.73
N ILE A 97 -0.67 10.59 8.91
CA ILE A 97 -0.18 9.86 10.08
C ILE A 97 -1.38 9.44 10.92
N VAL A 98 -1.53 8.13 11.15
CA VAL A 98 -2.54 7.56 12.03
C VAL A 98 -1.88 7.19 13.34
N ARG A 99 -2.20 7.90 14.41
CA ARG A 99 -1.58 7.63 15.72
C ARG A 99 -2.15 6.35 16.30
N VAL A 100 -1.29 5.40 16.63
CA VAL A 100 -1.67 4.14 17.30
C VAL A 100 -1.02 4.06 18.67
N PRO A 101 -1.64 3.36 19.65
CA PRO A 101 -1.02 3.16 20.94
C PRO A 101 0.26 2.33 20.80
N LYS A 102 1.23 2.60 21.68
CA LYS A 102 2.40 1.74 21.86
C LYS A 102 1.95 0.48 22.59
N PHE A 103 2.29 -0.68 22.05
CA PHE A 103 2.02 -1.97 22.70
C PHE A 103 3.32 -2.54 23.28
N ASP A 104 3.25 -3.09 24.49
CA ASP A 104 4.41 -3.66 25.18
C ASP A 104 4.88 -4.98 24.54
N ARG A 105 4.00 -5.65 23.79
CA ARG A 105 4.27 -6.93 23.11
C ARG A 105 4.03 -6.81 21.61
N TRP A 106 5.02 -7.24 20.82
CA TRP A 106 4.92 -7.22 19.36
C TRP A 106 3.78 -8.09 18.82
N GLN A 107 3.36 -9.14 19.55
CA GLN A 107 2.21 -9.97 19.17
C GLN A 107 0.90 -9.19 19.19
N GLU A 108 0.73 -8.26 20.14
CA GLU A 108 -0.47 -7.43 20.24
C GLU A 108 -0.55 -6.44 19.07
N ILE A 109 0.59 -5.88 18.64
CA ILE A 109 0.68 -5.07 17.43
C ILE A 109 0.16 -5.89 16.24
N SER A 110 0.64 -7.13 16.06
CA SER A 110 0.24 -7.95 14.93
C SER A 110 -1.25 -8.31 14.94
N LEU A 111 -1.83 -8.56 16.11
CA LEU A 111 -3.24 -8.92 16.28
C LEU A 111 -4.17 -7.71 16.11
N ARG A 112 -3.76 -6.52 16.59
CA ARG A 112 -4.55 -5.29 16.51
C ARG A 112 -4.44 -4.57 15.17
N ARG A 113 -3.47 -4.92 14.31
CA ARG A 113 -3.36 -4.35 12.95
C ARG A 113 -4.67 -4.40 12.18
N MET A 114 -5.34 -5.56 12.19
CA MET A 114 -6.59 -5.72 11.44
C MET A 114 -7.71 -4.82 11.96
N GLU A 115 -7.82 -4.68 13.28
CA GLU A 115 -8.79 -3.77 13.91
C GLU A 115 -8.46 -2.31 13.58
N LEU A 116 -7.19 -1.90 13.68
CA LEU A 116 -6.77 -0.53 13.39
C LEU A 116 -6.98 -0.17 11.91
N ILE A 117 -6.70 -1.10 10.99
CA ILE A 117 -7.00 -0.94 9.56
C ILE A 117 -8.52 -0.85 9.35
N GLN A 118 -9.30 -1.74 9.98
CA GLN A 118 -10.77 -1.71 9.87
C GLN A 118 -11.32 -0.37 10.34
N THR A 119 -10.91 0.12 11.51
CA THR A 119 -11.33 1.42 12.03
C THR A 119 -10.94 2.54 11.07
N ALA A 120 -9.71 2.54 10.53
CA ALA A 120 -9.31 3.56 9.56
C ALA A 120 -10.13 3.50 8.26
N ILE A 121 -10.48 2.29 7.80
CA ILE A 121 -11.37 2.11 6.65
C ILE A 121 -12.74 2.71 6.92
N GLU A 122 -13.36 2.34 8.05
CA GLU A 122 -14.68 2.84 8.46
C GLU A 122 -14.67 4.36 8.66
N ASP A 123 -13.61 4.88 9.26
CA ASP A 123 -13.52 6.29 9.61
C ASP A 123 -13.24 7.18 8.40
N HIS A 124 -12.40 6.79 7.44
CA HIS A 124 -11.99 7.69 6.35
C HIS A 124 -11.58 7.00 5.04
N ILE A 125 -10.82 5.91 5.06
CA ILE A 125 -10.19 5.37 3.82
C ILE A 125 -11.24 4.99 2.77
N HIS A 126 -12.40 4.43 3.17
CA HIS A 126 -13.44 4.03 2.21
C HIS A 126 -14.04 5.20 1.41
N ARG A 127 -13.89 6.45 1.89
CA ARG A 127 -14.36 7.65 1.18
C ARG A 127 -13.28 8.30 0.33
N GLU A 128 -12.02 7.96 0.57
CA GLU A 128 -10.84 8.61 -0.01
C GLU A 128 -10.16 7.73 -1.07
N ALA A 129 -10.33 6.40 -1.01
CA ALA A 129 -9.65 5.46 -1.89
C ALA A 129 -10.57 4.37 -2.46
N HIS A 130 -10.23 3.91 -3.67
CA HIS A 130 -10.94 2.85 -4.38
C HIS A 130 -10.39 1.45 -4.05
N TYR A 131 -9.09 1.37 -3.79
CA TYR A 131 -8.38 0.14 -3.42
C TYR A 131 -7.44 0.41 -2.24
N ILE A 132 -7.13 -0.63 -1.49
CA ILE A 132 -6.24 -0.59 -0.33
C ILE A 132 -5.19 -1.70 -0.42
N PHE A 133 -3.94 -1.34 -0.07
CA PHE A 133 -2.80 -2.24 0.06
C PHE A 133 -2.22 -2.21 1.48
#